data_AF-A0A1G8WJT8-F1
#
_entry.id   AF-A0A1G8WJT8-F1
#
_cell.length_a   1.000
_cell.length_b   1.000
_cell.length_c   1.000
_cell.angle_alpha   90.00
_cell.angle_beta   90.00
_cell.angle_gamma   90.00
#
_symmetry.space_group_name_H-M   'P 1'
#
loop_
_entity.id
_entity.type
_entity.pdbx_description
1 polymer ?
#
loop_
_entity_poly.entity_id
_entity_poly.type
_entity_poly.pdbx_seq_one_letter_code
_entity_poly.pdbx_strand_id
1 'polypeptide(L)'
;MAFYKILYQPNDKNPPFYKQVSLKKIIVGENSYSFAVPYSPQSFSTWLMNDEIYRIILDSTVKQLIMSNHKFLDLILNQDYFDLDLVDCDFENVNVDNLLEGEEFSAEMIITLLQDEDYQMVKLYFRTKSHHMITLKSNGVLGIDTELREEEIVNIKKLISFVSFGPVMLV
;
A
#
# COMPACT_ATOMS: atom_id res chain seq x y z
N MET A 1 -1.27 -2.17 15.67
CA MET A 1 -1.16 -1.77 14.25
C MET A 1 -2.04 -0.56 13.96
N ALA A 2 -1.50 0.44 13.27
CA ALA A 2 -2.23 1.58 12.72
C ALA A 2 -2.51 1.35 11.23
N PHE A 3 -3.68 1.78 10.76
CA PHE A 3 -4.09 1.60 9.36
C PHE A 3 -4.19 2.93 8.63
N TYR A 4 -3.78 2.93 7.37
CA TYR A 4 -3.79 4.08 6.49
C TYR A 4 -4.37 3.69 5.14
N LYS A 5 -5.08 4.62 4.50
CA LYS A 5 -5.56 4.48 3.13
C LYS A 5 -4.60 5.21 2.22
N ILE A 6 -4.02 4.50 1.26
CA ILE A 6 -3.15 5.11 0.26
C ILE A 6 -4.03 5.80 -0.80
N LEU A 7 -3.71 7.06 -1.02
CA LEU A 7 -4.30 7.95 -2.00
C LEU A 7 -3.19 8.53 -2.87
N TYR A 8 -3.52 8.85 -4.10
CA TYR A 8 -2.57 9.49 -5.00
C TYR A 8 -3.26 10.47 -5.94
N GLN A 9 -2.52 11.49 -6.34
CA GLN A 9 -2.98 12.56 -7.20
C GLN A 9 -2.17 12.52 -8.50
N PRO A 10 -2.71 11.94 -9.59
CA PRO A 10 -1.98 11.79 -10.84
C PRO A 10 -1.75 13.12 -11.58
N ASN A 11 -2.46 14.18 -11.21
CA ASN A 11 -2.39 15.48 -11.84
C ASN A 11 -1.78 16.51 -10.88
N ASP A 12 -0.60 17.01 -11.23
CA ASP A 12 0.18 17.97 -10.43
C ASP A 12 -0.21 19.44 -10.64
N LYS A 13 -1.26 19.71 -11.42
CA LYS A 13 -1.77 21.08 -11.64
C LYS A 13 -2.29 21.75 -10.38
N ASN A 14 -2.70 20.97 -9.38
CA ASN A 14 -3.15 21.46 -8.09
C ASN A 14 -2.12 21.10 -7.01
N PRO A 15 -1.99 21.90 -5.93
CA PRO A 15 -1.14 21.54 -4.80
C PRO A 15 -1.45 20.13 -4.28
N PRO A 16 -0.49 19.41 -3.66
CA PRO A 16 -0.78 18.11 -3.06
C PRO A 16 -1.99 18.17 -2.14
N PHE A 17 -2.94 17.26 -2.34
CA PHE A 17 -4.20 17.19 -1.61
C PHE A 17 -4.06 17.40 -0.10
N TYR A 18 -3.08 16.75 0.55
CA TYR A 18 -2.88 16.86 1.99
C TYR A 18 -2.46 18.26 2.48
N LYS A 19 -2.06 19.16 1.58
CA LYS A 19 -1.81 20.58 1.90
C LYS A 19 -3.08 21.41 1.79
N GLN A 20 -4.06 20.93 1.01
CA GLN A 20 -5.35 21.58 0.83
C GLN A 20 -6.30 21.22 1.98
N VAL A 21 -6.25 19.98 2.45
CA VAL A 21 -6.98 19.53 3.65
C VAL A 21 -6.00 19.43 4.82
N SER A 22 -6.21 20.19 5.90
CA SER A 22 -5.30 20.22 7.07
C SER A 22 -5.38 18.93 7.91
N LEU A 23 -5.05 17.81 7.31
CA LEU A 23 -5.06 16.48 7.91
C LEU A 23 -3.81 16.28 8.77
N LYS A 24 -3.98 15.58 9.89
CA LYS A 24 -2.90 15.21 10.81
C LYS A 24 -2.48 13.76 10.58
N LYS A 25 -1.22 13.44 10.91
CA LYS A 25 -0.67 12.07 10.89
C LYS A 25 -0.71 11.40 9.51
N ILE A 26 -0.43 12.17 8.45
CA ILE A 26 -0.33 11.63 7.09
C ILE A 26 1.10 11.16 6.86
N ILE A 27 1.25 10.06 6.13
CA ILE A 27 2.55 9.61 5.63
C ILE A 27 2.62 10.02 4.15
N VAL A 28 3.47 10.99 3.84
CA VAL A 28 3.68 11.45 2.45
C VAL A 28 4.78 10.60 1.85
N GLY A 29 4.53 10.01 0.68
CA GLY A 29 5.54 9.28 -0.07
C GLY A 29 6.67 10.19 -0.54
N GLU A 30 7.73 9.60 -1.09
CA GLU A 30 8.79 10.38 -1.75
C GLU A 30 8.26 11.27 -2.88
N ASN A 31 7.27 10.79 -3.62
CA ASN A 31 6.47 11.64 -4.49
C ASN A 31 5.44 12.38 -3.63
N SER A 32 5.48 13.71 -3.63
CA SER A 32 4.54 14.51 -2.83
C SER A 32 3.07 14.35 -3.24
N TYR A 33 2.78 13.69 -4.36
CA TYR A 33 1.41 13.38 -4.79
C TYR A 33 0.95 11.96 -4.45
N SER A 34 1.75 11.16 -3.72
CA SER A 34 1.32 9.91 -3.08
C SER A 34 1.35 10.08 -1.56
N PHE A 35 0.29 9.62 -0.89
CA PHE A 35 0.16 9.81 0.54
C PHE A 35 -0.78 8.79 1.16
N ALA A 36 -0.55 8.45 2.43
CA ALA A 36 -1.37 7.56 3.21
C ALA A 36 -2.04 8.33 4.36
N VAL A 37 -3.38 8.37 4.35
CA VAL A 37 -4.19 9.06 5.38
C VAL A 37 -4.69 8.06 6.42
N PRO A 38 -4.82 8.44 7.71
CA PRO A 38 -5.36 7.54 8.73
C PRO A 38 -6.70 6.93 8.33
N TYR A 39 -6.87 5.63 8.55
CA TYR A 39 -8.00 4.87 8.03
C TYR A 39 -8.70 4.02 9.08
N SER A 40 -10.01 4.21 9.16
CA SER A 40 -11.00 3.19 9.51
C SER A 40 -12.14 3.30 8.50
N PRO A 41 -12.90 2.23 8.22
CA PRO A 41 -14.05 2.31 7.31
C PRO A 41 -15.01 3.44 7.69
N GLN A 42 -15.29 3.59 8.99
CA GLN A 42 -16.18 4.60 9.53
C GLN A 42 -15.61 6.01 9.35
N SER A 43 -14.38 6.26 9.80
CA SER A 43 -13.77 7.60 9.72
C SER A 43 -13.55 8.04 8.27
N PHE A 44 -13.19 7.11 7.38
CA PHE A 44 -12.99 7.39 5.96
C PHE A 44 -14.31 7.69 5.26
N SER A 45 -15.38 6.95 5.58
CA SER A 45 -16.72 7.25 5.06
C SER A 45 -17.21 8.63 5.51
N THR A 46 -17.09 8.96 6.81
CA THR A 46 -17.43 10.30 7.32
C THR A 46 -16.65 11.40 6.61
N TRP A 47 -15.37 11.15 6.33
CA TRP A 47 -14.50 12.09 5.63
C TRP A 47 -14.92 12.32 4.17
N LEU A 48 -15.34 11.26 3.46
CA LEU A 48 -15.87 11.37 2.09
C LEU A 48 -17.26 12.02 2.02
N MET A 49 -18.02 12.01 3.11
CA MET A 49 -19.33 12.68 3.21
C MET A 49 -19.22 14.19 3.52
N ASN A 50 -18.01 14.71 3.74
CA ASN A 50 -17.79 16.14 3.89
C ASN A 50 -17.68 16.79 2.51
N ASP A 51 -18.60 17.71 2.19
CA ASP A 51 -18.71 18.34 0.87
C ASP A 51 -17.44 19.09 0.43
N GLU A 52 -16.76 19.79 1.36
CA GLU A 52 -15.54 20.54 1.07
C GLU A 52 -14.41 19.58 0.67
N ILE A 53 -14.21 18.52 1.46
CA ILE A 53 -13.22 17.48 1.19
C ILE A 53 -13.54 16.76 -0.12
N TYR A 54 -14.79 16.36 -0.31
CA TYR A 54 -15.22 15.65 -1.52
C TYR A 54 -14.98 16.49 -2.77
N ARG A 55 -15.29 17.78 -2.71
CA ARG A 55 -14.99 18.72 -3.80
C ARG A 55 -13.50 18.80 -4.10
N ILE A 56 -12.65 18.92 -3.08
CA ILE A 56 -11.19 18.94 -3.27
C ILE A 56 -10.68 17.64 -3.90
N ILE A 57 -11.23 16.49 -3.50
CA ILE A 57 -10.92 15.18 -4.11
C ILE A 57 -11.23 15.20 -5.60
N LEU A 58 -12.40 15.71 -5.99
CA LEU A 58 -12.79 15.83 -7.40
C LEU A 58 -11.89 16.80 -8.17
N ASP A 59 -11.74 18.03 -7.66
CA ASP A 59 -10.98 19.11 -8.30
C ASP A 59 -9.49 18.72 -8.45
N SER A 60 -8.94 18.04 -7.45
CA SER A 60 -7.56 17.55 -7.45
C SER A 60 -7.40 16.16 -8.08
N THR A 61 -8.48 15.56 -8.57
CA THR A 61 -8.47 14.21 -9.19
C THR A 61 -7.81 13.15 -8.30
N VAL A 62 -8.03 13.21 -6.98
CA VAL A 62 -7.43 12.25 -6.03
C VAL A 62 -8.04 10.88 -6.25
N LYS A 63 -7.18 9.88 -6.40
CA LYS A 63 -7.55 8.48 -6.59
C LYS A 63 -7.20 7.66 -5.36
N GLN A 64 -8.02 6.66 -5.09
CA GLN A 64 -7.71 5.63 -4.11
C GLN A 64 -6.82 4.59 -4.77
N LEU A 65 -5.78 4.13 -4.07
CA LEU A 65 -4.97 3.02 -4.55
C LEU A 65 -5.81 1.74 -4.58
N ILE A 66 -5.72 1.03 -5.71
CA ILE A 66 -6.14 -0.36 -5.85
C ILE A 66 -4.92 -1.16 -6.31
N MET A 67 -4.72 -2.32 -5.68
CA MET A 67 -3.66 -3.28 -5.96
C MET A 67 -4.26 -4.46 -6.73
N SER A 68 -3.78 -4.68 -7.94
CA SER A 68 -4.00 -5.89 -8.72
C SER A 68 -2.90 -6.92 -8.43
N ASN A 69 -3.09 -8.16 -8.88
CA ASN A 69 -2.05 -9.19 -8.84
C ASN A 69 -0.73 -8.72 -9.47
N HIS A 70 -0.78 -8.01 -10.60
CA HIS A 70 0.43 -7.44 -11.21
C HIS A 70 1.16 -6.46 -10.28
N LYS A 71 0.43 -5.58 -9.59
CA LYS A 71 1.06 -4.66 -8.63
C LYS A 71 1.62 -5.36 -7.40
N PHE A 72 0.96 -6.43 -6.95
CA PHE A 72 1.50 -7.26 -5.87
C PHE A 72 2.76 -7.98 -6.31
N LEU A 73 2.75 -8.57 -7.51
CA LEU A 73 3.92 -9.22 -8.10
C LEU A 73 5.10 -8.25 -8.22
N ASP A 74 4.87 -7.05 -8.77
CA ASP A 74 5.90 -6.02 -8.88
C ASP A 74 6.47 -5.64 -7.51
N LEU A 75 5.61 -5.58 -6.48
CA LEU A 75 6.04 -5.30 -5.12
C LEU A 75 6.90 -6.43 -4.53
N ILE A 76 6.51 -7.69 -4.71
CA ILE A 76 7.27 -8.87 -4.25
C ILE A 76 8.64 -8.91 -4.93
N LEU A 77 8.68 -8.70 -6.25
CA LEU A 77 9.92 -8.69 -7.03
C LEU A 77 10.89 -7.55 -6.64
N ASN A 78 10.37 -6.47 -6.05
CA ASN A 78 11.16 -5.31 -5.62
C ASN A 78 11.24 -5.17 -4.09
N GLN A 79 10.92 -6.22 -3.33
CA GLN A 79 10.81 -6.15 -1.86
C GLN A 79 12.10 -5.64 -1.18
N ASP A 80 13.26 -6.04 -1.71
CA ASP A 80 14.59 -5.63 -1.23
C ASP A 80 14.81 -4.11 -1.31
N TYR A 81 14.25 -3.44 -2.31
CA TYR A 81 14.35 -1.98 -2.46
C TYR A 81 13.66 -1.23 -1.31
N PHE A 82 12.69 -1.88 -0.66
CA PHE A 82 11.97 -1.36 0.50
C PHE A 82 12.53 -1.88 1.83
N ASP A 83 13.57 -2.72 1.84
CA ASP A 83 14.02 -3.48 3.02
C ASP A 83 12.84 -4.18 3.75
N LEU A 84 11.96 -4.81 2.97
CA LEU A 84 10.81 -5.56 3.45
C LEU A 84 10.93 -7.01 3.01
N ASP A 85 10.79 -7.93 3.95
CA ASP A 85 10.78 -9.37 3.68
C ASP A 85 9.34 -9.86 3.67
N LEU A 86 8.90 -10.49 2.58
CA LEU A 86 7.59 -11.12 2.49
C LEU A 86 7.53 -12.31 3.44
N VAL A 87 6.53 -12.35 4.32
CA VAL A 87 6.37 -13.42 5.31
C VAL A 87 5.05 -14.17 5.22
N ASP A 88 4.03 -13.58 4.60
CA ASP A 88 2.72 -14.21 4.42
C ASP A 88 1.89 -13.47 3.36
N CYS A 89 0.82 -14.08 2.88
CA CYS A 89 -0.16 -13.48 1.98
C CYS A 89 -1.58 -14.04 2.19
N ASP A 90 -2.59 -13.34 1.69
CA ASP A 90 -3.97 -13.84 1.64
C ASP A 90 -4.47 -13.81 0.20
N PHE A 91 -5.18 -14.87 -0.20
CA PHE A 91 -5.93 -14.94 -1.45
C PHE A 91 -7.44 -14.93 -1.20
N GLU A 92 -8.20 -14.52 -2.20
CA GLU A 92 -9.66 -14.56 -2.16
C GLU A 92 -10.13 -16.02 -2.20
N ASN A 93 -10.93 -16.43 -1.19
CA ASN A 93 -11.55 -17.75 -1.08
C ASN A 93 -10.59 -18.95 -1.03
N VAL A 94 -9.30 -18.74 -0.76
CA VAL A 94 -8.30 -19.81 -0.69
C VAL A 94 -7.42 -19.61 0.54
N ASN A 95 -7.16 -20.69 1.27
CA ASN A 95 -6.18 -20.70 2.36
C ASN A 95 -4.79 -21.00 1.78
N VAL A 96 -3.81 -20.15 2.07
CA VAL A 96 -2.40 -20.33 1.65
C VAL A 96 -1.83 -21.65 2.14
N ASP A 97 -2.19 -22.11 3.34
CA ASP A 97 -1.74 -23.41 3.86
C ASP A 97 -2.15 -24.57 2.94
N ASN A 98 -3.30 -24.46 2.27
CA ASN A 98 -3.75 -25.46 1.32
C ASN A 98 -2.98 -25.39 -0.01
N LEU A 99 -2.49 -24.20 -0.39
CA LEU A 99 -1.67 -24.00 -1.59
C LEU A 99 -0.24 -24.49 -1.36
N LEU A 100 0.27 -24.35 -0.13
CA LEU A 100 1.62 -24.76 0.25
C LEU A 100 1.80 -26.28 0.20
N GLU A 101 0.73 -27.07 0.35
CA GLU A 101 0.79 -28.54 0.39
C GLU A 101 1.85 -29.10 1.38
N GLY A 102 2.22 -28.33 2.40
CA GLY A 102 3.26 -28.67 3.39
C GLY A 102 4.67 -28.16 3.07
N GLU A 103 4.86 -27.42 1.99
CA GLU A 103 6.09 -26.69 1.69
C GLU A 103 6.25 -25.42 2.56
N GLU A 104 7.49 -24.96 2.70
CA GLU A 104 7.77 -23.70 3.37
C GLU A 104 7.36 -22.51 2.49
N PHE A 105 6.78 -21.48 3.12
CA PHE A 105 6.40 -20.25 2.45
C PHE A 105 7.63 -19.57 1.83
N SER A 106 7.57 -19.27 0.53
CA SER A 106 8.62 -18.55 -0.19
C SER A 106 8.02 -17.52 -1.16
N ALA A 107 8.78 -16.46 -1.42
CA ALA A 107 8.37 -15.43 -2.37
C ALA A 107 8.29 -16.00 -3.80
N GLU A 108 9.21 -16.89 -4.18
CA GLU A 108 9.19 -17.53 -5.50
C GLU A 108 7.90 -18.32 -5.76
N MET A 109 7.42 -19.06 -4.76
CA MET A 109 6.19 -19.83 -4.89
C MET A 109 4.98 -18.92 -5.12
N ILE A 110 4.88 -17.82 -4.37
CA ILE A 110 3.80 -16.84 -4.55
C ILE A 110 3.87 -16.19 -5.94
N ILE A 111 5.07 -15.93 -6.45
CA ILE A 111 5.25 -15.41 -7.82
C ILE A 111 4.67 -16.39 -8.84
N THR A 112 4.97 -17.68 -8.73
CA THR A 112 4.42 -18.72 -9.62
C THR A 112 2.90 -18.78 -9.53
N LEU A 113 2.33 -18.80 -8.32
CA LEU A 113 0.88 -18.81 -8.11
C LEU A 113 0.18 -17.59 -8.73
N LEU A 114 0.80 -16.41 -8.68
CA LEU A 114 0.24 -15.19 -9.28
C LEU A 114 0.36 -15.13 -10.80
N GLN A 115 1.28 -15.89 -11.40
CA GLN A 115 1.55 -15.90 -12.84
C GLN A 115 0.77 -16.99 -13.57
N ASP A 116 0.66 -18.17 -12.96
CA ASP A 116 0.17 -19.38 -13.62
C ASP A 116 -1.28 -19.73 -13.25
N GLU A 117 -1.79 -19.20 -12.14
CA GLU A 117 -3.11 -19.53 -11.60
C GLU A 117 -3.99 -18.28 -11.45
N ASP A 118 -5.30 -18.44 -11.61
CA ASP A 118 -6.30 -17.35 -11.51
C ASP A 118 -6.62 -16.98 -10.04
N TYR A 119 -5.64 -17.04 -9.14
CA TYR A 119 -5.82 -16.67 -7.74
C TYR A 119 -5.78 -15.15 -7.56
N GLN A 120 -6.85 -14.59 -6.99
CA GLN A 120 -6.87 -13.16 -6.68
C GLN A 120 -6.26 -12.88 -5.31
N MET A 121 -5.13 -12.19 -5.27
CA MET A 121 -4.50 -11.80 -4.01
C MET A 121 -5.25 -10.63 -3.35
N VAL A 122 -5.47 -10.73 -2.05
CA VAL A 122 -6.19 -9.70 -1.28
C VAL A 122 -5.29 -8.98 -0.28
N LYS A 123 -4.17 -9.56 0.13
CA LYS A 123 -3.26 -8.94 1.09
C LYS A 123 -1.86 -9.55 1.05
N LEU A 124 -0.86 -8.70 1.31
CA LEU A 124 0.51 -9.11 1.62
C LEU A 124 0.88 -8.73 3.06
N TYR A 125 1.77 -9.52 3.65
CA TYR A 125 2.38 -9.29 4.95
C TYR A 125 3.90 -9.29 4.80
N PHE A 126 4.52 -8.20 5.25
CA PHE A 126 5.95 -8.01 5.23
C PHE A 126 6.47 -7.80 6.65
N ARG A 127 7.71 -8.23 6.89
CA ARG A 127 8.49 -7.83 8.06
C ARG A 127 9.59 -6.88 7.65
N THR A 128 9.80 -5.85 8.45
CA THR A 128 11.01 -5.03 8.36
C THR A 128 12.20 -5.78 8.98
N LYS A 129 13.42 -5.28 8.74
CA LYS A 129 14.64 -5.76 9.43
C LYS A 129 14.58 -5.63 10.96
N SER A 130 13.75 -4.73 11.49
CA SER A 130 13.51 -4.58 12.93
C SER A 130 12.31 -5.40 13.42
N HIS A 131 11.81 -6.32 12.59
CA HIS A 131 10.68 -7.19 12.86
C HIS A 131 9.34 -6.49 13.05
N HIS A 132 9.13 -5.27 12.53
CA HIS A 132 7.81 -4.65 12.50
C HIS A 132 6.97 -5.22 11.35
N MET A 133 5.67 -5.45 11.60
CA MET A 133 4.76 -5.94 10.57
C MET A 133 4.22 -4.79 9.72
N ILE A 134 4.32 -4.94 8.40
CA ILE A 134 3.72 -4.07 7.40
C ILE A 134 2.75 -4.91 6.57
N THR A 135 1.53 -4.43 6.35
CA THR A 135 0.55 -5.15 5.53
C THR A 135 -0.03 -4.25 4.45
N LEU A 136 -0.28 -4.80 3.27
CA LEU A 136 -0.89 -4.05 2.18
C LEU A 136 -2.04 -4.85 1.57
N LYS A 137 -3.24 -4.27 1.60
CA LYS A 137 -4.47 -4.89 1.06
C LYS A 137 -4.74 -4.49 -0.39
N SER A 138 -5.53 -5.31 -1.09
CA SER A 138 -5.98 -5.08 -2.47
C SER A 138 -6.68 -3.73 -2.67
N ASN A 139 -7.39 -3.27 -1.65
CA ASN A 139 -8.04 -1.97 -1.64
C ASN A 139 -7.11 -0.81 -1.24
N GLY A 140 -5.79 -0.98 -1.23
CA GLY A 140 -4.82 0.08 -0.93
C GLY A 140 -4.80 0.53 0.53
N VAL A 141 -5.21 -0.34 1.46
CA VAL A 141 -5.06 -0.10 2.91
C VAL A 141 -3.71 -0.65 3.37
N LEU A 142 -2.89 0.22 3.94
CA LEU A 142 -1.58 -0.05 4.51
C LEU A 142 -1.71 -0.18 6.04
N GLY A 143 -1.40 -1.35 6.59
CA GLY A 143 -1.26 -1.56 8.02
C GLY A 143 0.21 -1.48 8.44
N ILE A 144 0.49 -0.77 9.53
CA ILE A 144 1.84 -0.53 10.02
C ILE A 144 1.85 -0.74 11.53
N ASP A 145 2.79 -1.54 12.04
CA ASP A 145 3.01 -1.64 13.48
C ASP A 145 3.38 -0.29 14.11
N THR A 146 2.98 -0.10 15.37
CA THR A 146 3.35 1.13 16.09
C THR A 146 4.85 1.13 16.34
N GLU A 147 5.45 2.32 16.47
CA GLU A 147 6.87 2.49 16.88
C GLU A 147 7.93 2.15 15.82
N LEU A 148 7.58 2.27 14.52
CA LEU A 148 8.59 2.24 13.46
C LEU A 148 9.72 3.25 13.70
N ARG A 149 10.94 2.81 13.41
CA ARG A 149 12.14 3.66 13.36
C ARG A 149 12.08 4.59 12.16
N GLU A 150 12.84 5.68 12.21
CA GLU A 150 12.88 6.68 11.12
C GLU A 150 13.30 6.07 9.78
N GLU A 151 14.26 5.14 9.79
CA GLU A 151 14.72 4.41 8.61
C GLU A 151 13.60 3.58 7.96
N GLU A 152 12.77 2.92 8.78
CA GLU A 152 11.64 2.13 8.30
C GLU A 152 10.55 3.04 7.72
N ILE A 153 10.33 4.22 8.33
CA ILE A 153 9.42 5.22 7.79
C ILE A 153 9.87 5.68 6.40
N VAL A 154 11.17 5.87 6.15
CA VAL A 154 11.68 6.19 4.80
C VAL A 154 11.30 5.10 3.80
N ASN A 155 11.46 3.83 4.19
CA ASN A 155 11.10 2.72 3.33
C ASN A 155 9.58 2.61 3.06
N ILE A 156 8.75 2.94 4.06
CA ILE A 156 7.30 3.08 3.85
C ILE A 156 6.97 4.21 2.86
N LYS A 157 7.71 5.32 2.88
CA LYS A 157 7.50 6.41 1.92
C LYS A 157 7.86 6.00 0.49
N LYS A 158 8.93 5.23 0.31
CA LYS A 158 9.29 4.60 -0.99
C LYS A 158 8.17 3.68 -1.47
N LEU A 159 7.71 2.79 -0.58
CA LEU A 159 6.61 1.86 -0.86
C LEU A 159 5.37 2.60 -1.36
N ILE A 160 4.92 3.63 -0.63
CA ILE A 160 3.73 4.44 -0.98
C ILE A 160 3.87 5.06 -2.38
N SER A 161 5.05 5.62 -2.71
CA SER A 161 5.30 6.15 -4.06
C SER A 161 5.26 5.08 -5.12
N PHE A 162 5.96 3.97 -4.89
CA PHE A 162 6.07 2.87 -5.84
C PHE A 162 4.69 2.29 -6.19
N VAL A 163 3.86 1.95 -5.21
CA VAL A 163 2.54 1.34 -5.50
C VAL A 163 1.56 2.32 -6.15
N SER A 164 1.78 3.63 -5.96
CA SER A 164 0.93 4.69 -6.51
C SER A 164 1.28 5.03 -7.97
N PHE A 165 2.57 5.10 -8.30
CA PHE A 165 3.05 5.61 -9.59
C PHE A 165 3.92 4.62 -10.39
N GLY A 166 4.24 3.46 -9.81
CA GLY A 166 5.22 2.53 -10.35
C GLY A 166 6.66 2.90 -10.00
N PRO A 167 7.64 2.15 -10.52
CA PRO A 167 9.05 2.50 -10.38
C PRO A 167 9.31 3.88 -10.98
N VAL A 168 10.03 4.73 -10.26
CA VAL A 168 10.59 5.95 -10.84
C VAL A 168 11.68 5.52 -11.81
N MET A 169 11.33 5.39 -13.08
CA MET A 169 12.31 5.30 -14.16
C MET A 169 13.05 6.64 -14.14
N LEU A 170 14.24 6.68 -13.55
CA LEU A 170 15.16 7.79 -13.69
C LEU A 170 15.53 7.86 -15.17
N VAL A 171 14.85 8.73 -15.91
CA VAL A 171 15.24 9.13 -17.28
C VAL A 171 16.23 10.28 -17.17
#